data_AF-A0A366HHV5-F1
#
_entry.id   AF-A0A366HHV5-F1
#
_cell.length_a   1.000
_cell.length_b   1.000
_cell.length_c   1.000
_cell.angle_alpha   90.00
_cell.angle_beta   90.00
_cell.angle_gamma   90.00
#
_symmetry.space_group_name_H-M   'P 1'
#
loop_
_entity.id
_entity.type
_entity.pdbx_description
1 polymer ?
#
loop_
_entity_poly.entity_id
_entity_poly.type
_entity_poly.pdbx_seq_one_letter_code
_entity_poly.pdbx_strand_id
1 'polypeptide(L)'
;MPLAYLGDRITLLTFHPMYYQPSQLDGCSVVVLLKRGLGYVVVKSGFLEFDGEELFLASDDGRVPFSENEVDSLKLVAADNRIPECQGFRLFRIESI
;
A
#
# COMPACT_ATOMS: atom_id res chain seq x y z
N MET A 1 -0.66 -51.02 5.16
CA MET A 1 0.40 -50.16 5.72
C MET A 1 -0.04 -48.70 5.60
N PRO A 2 0.23 -47.86 6.62
CA PRO A 2 -0.71 -46.85 7.08
C PRO A 2 -0.49 -45.44 6.52
N LEU A 3 -1.59 -44.68 6.59
CA LEU A 3 -1.73 -43.24 6.34
C LEU A 3 -0.67 -42.42 7.10
N ALA A 4 0.06 -41.57 6.38
CA ALA A 4 0.87 -40.52 6.98
C ALA A 4 0.00 -39.29 7.22
N TYR A 5 -0.41 -39.11 8.48
CA TYR A 5 -0.84 -37.83 9.04
C TYR A 5 0.41 -36.92 9.16
N LEU A 6 0.48 -35.85 8.37
CA LEU A 6 1.19 -34.62 8.71
C LEU A 6 0.08 -33.57 8.84
N GLY A 7 -0.33 -33.14 10.02
CA GLY A 7 0.54 -32.55 11.01
C GLY A 7 0.63 -31.06 10.72
N ASP A 8 -0.43 -30.34 11.09
CA ASP A 8 -0.46 -28.94 11.51
C ASP A 8 0.73 -28.09 11.03
N ARG A 9 0.68 -27.64 9.78
CA ARG A 9 1.43 -26.45 9.38
C ARG A 9 0.46 -25.29 9.33
N ILE A 10 0.33 -24.64 10.49
CA ILE A 10 0.09 -23.20 10.51
C ILE A 10 1.21 -22.61 9.65
N THR A 11 0.90 -22.34 8.38
CA THR A 11 1.70 -21.45 7.56
C THR A 11 1.64 -20.12 8.29
N LEU A 12 2.65 -19.87 9.11
CA LEU A 12 3.07 -18.51 9.42
C LEU A 12 3.28 -17.88 8.04
N LEU A 13 2.27 -17.16 7.57
CA LEU A 13 2.44 -16.15 6.54
C LEU A 13 3.37 -15.14 7.18
N THR A 14 4.66 -15.44 7.13
CA THR A 14 5.72 -14.46 7.22
C THR A 14 5.27 -13.37 6.28
N PHE A 15 4.88 -12.22 6.84
CA PHE A 15 4.64 -11.00 6.09
C PHE A 15 5.96 -10.68 5.40
N HIS A 16 6.19 -11.29 4.24
CA HIS A 16 7.17 -10.76 3.32
C HIS A 16 6.66 -9.36 2.99
N PRO A 17 7.47 -8.31 3.17
CA PRO A 17 7.17 -7.06 2.51
C PRO A 17 7.01 -7.44 1.03
N MET A 18 5.79 -7.35 0.51
CA MET A 18 5.56 -7.49 -0.90
C MET A 18 6.25 -6.28 -1.51
N TYR A 19 7.48 -6.46 -1.97
CA TYR A 19 8.17 -5.49 -2.78
C TYR A 19 7.35 -5.32 -4.05
N TYR A 20 6.54 -4.27 -4.08
CA TYR A 20 5.80 -3.92 -5.28
C TYR A 20 6.81 -3.42 -6.31
N GLN A 21 6.79 -4.00 -7.50
CA GLN A 21 7.53 -3.39 -8.61
C GLN A 21 6.81 -2.09 -9.02
N PRO A 22 7.52 -0.99 -9.32
CA PRO A 22 6.90 0.27 -9.75
C PRO A 22 5.92 0.09 -10.91
N SER A 23 6.26 -0.77 -11.87
CA SER A 23 5.40 -1.11 -13.01
C SER A 23 4.09 -1.82 -12.64
N GLN A 24 4.02 -2.50 -11.48
CA GLN A 24 2.80 -3.13 -10.99
C GLN A 24 1.87 -2.14 -10.30
N LEU A 25 2.40 -0.99 -9.90
CA LEU A 25 1.67 0.06 -9.22
C LEU A 25 1.10 1.10 -10.17
N ASP A 26 1.53 1.08 -11.44
CA ASP A 26 1.03 1.98 -12.48
C ASP A 26 -0.51 1.90 -12.60
N GLY A 27 -1.16 3.06 -12.58
CA GLY A 27 -2.61 3.22 -12.57
C GLY A 27 -3.32 2.90 -11.24
N CYS A 28 -2.60 2.55 -10.17
CA CYS A 28 -3.22 2.28 -8.88
C CYS A 28 -3.54 3.58 -8.12
N SER A 29 -4.74 3.66 -7.53
CA SER A 29 -5.11 4.77 -6.66
C SER A 29 -4.49 4.62 -5.27
N VAL A 30 -3.83 5.68 -4.80
CA VAL A 30 -3.15 5.78 -3.51
C VAL A 30 -3.71 6.93 -2.70
N VAL A 31 -3.87 6.70 -1.41
CA VAL A 31 -4.05 7.77 -0.42
C VAL A 31 -2.91 7.76 0.60
N VAL A 32 -2.35 8.94 0.86
CA VAL A 32 -1.35 9.16 1.89
C VAL A 32 -2.05 9.83 3.06
N LEU A 33 -1.95 9.20 4.22
CA LEU A 33 -2.59 9.60 5.46
C LEU A 33 -1.54 10.04 6.46
N LEU A 34 -1.77 11.16 7.12
CA LEU A 34 -0.99 11.59 8.26
C LEU A 34 -1.73 11.19 9.54
N LYS A 35 -1.06 10.47 10.44
CA LYS A 35 -1.64 10.15 11.75
C LYS A 35 -1.63 11.41 12.63
N ARG A 36 -2.82 11.89 13.05
CA ARG A 36 -2.96 13.01 13.99
C ARG A 36 -3.85 12.63 15.17
N GLY A 37 -3.24 12.55 16.36
CA GLY A 37 -3.94 12.15 17.58
C GLY A 37 -4.50 10.73 17.46
N LEU A 38 -5.82 10.60 17.60
CA LEU A 38 -6.55 9.33 17.47
C LEU A 38 -7.08 9.07 16.05
N GLY A 39 -6.87 9.99 15.10
CA GLY A 39 -7.40 9.91 13.73
C GLY A 39 -6.33 10.00 12.64
N TYR A 40 -6.81 9.99 11.40
CA TYR A 40 -6.01 10.14 10.19
C TYR A 40 -6.49 11.35 9.40
N VAL A 41 -5.58 12.01 8.71
CA VAL A 41 -5.88 13.12 7.81
C VAL A 41 -5.27 12.80 6.45
N VAL A 42 -6.05 12.92 5.37
CA VAL A 42 -5.51 12.79 4.01
C VAL A 42 -4.59 13.97 3.73
N VAL A 43 -3.33 13.68 3.44
CA VAL A 43 -2.33 14.70 3.06
C VAL A 43 -2.07 14.72 1.57
N LYS A 44 -2.13 13.56 0.91
CA LYS A 44 -2.04 13.44 -0.55
C LYS A 44 -2.95 12.31 -1.00
N SER A 45 -3.51 12.44 -2.19
CA SER A 45 -4.27 11.36 -2.84
C SER A 45 -4.11 11.49 -4.34
N GLY A 46 -4.06 10.38 -5.04
CA GLY A 46 -3.86 10.39 -6.48
C GLY A 46 -3.71 9.01 -7.07
N PHE A 47 -3.21 8.97 -8.30
CA PHE A 47 -2.88 7.76 -9.02
C PHE A 47 -1.36 7.64 -9.13
N LEU A 48 -0.85 6.43 -9.01
CA LEU A 48 0.55 6.16 -9.31
C LEU A 48 0.71 6.06 -10.84
N GLU A 49 1.68 6.76 -11.38
CA GLU A 49 2.07 6.73 -12.79
C GLU A 49 3.54 6.32 -12.87
N PHE A 50 3.84 5.28 -13.64
CA PHE A 50 5.21 4.84 -13.89
C PHE A 50 5.65 5.31 -15.28
N ASP A 51 6.72 6.08 -15.38
CA ASP A 51 7.21 6.60 -16.66
C ASP A 51 8.20 5.68 -17.38
N GLY A 52 8.59 4.57 -16.73
CA GLY A 52 9.60 3.64 -17.21
C GLY A 52 10.88 3.62 -16.37
N GLU A 53 11.13 4.67 -15.59
CA GLU A 53 12.28 4.79 -14.69
C GLU A 53 11.85 5.04 -13.25
N GLU A 54 10.93 5.98 -13.02
CA GLU A 54 10.47 6.40 -11.70
C GLU A 54 8.95 6.30 -11.56
N LEU A 55 8.49 6.18 -10.32
CA LEU A 55 7.07 6.20 -9.98
C LEU A 55 6.70 7.61 -9.55
N PHE A 56 5.55 8.09 -9.99
CA PHE A 56 5.03 9.42 -9.66
C PHE A 56 3.65 9.29 -9.06
N LEU A 57 3.36 10.09 -8.04
CA LEU A 57 1.99 10.30 -7.58
C LEU A 57 1.39 11.48 -8.34
N ALA A 58 0.45 11.18 -9.22
CA ALA A 58 -0.34 12.13 -9.97
C ALA A 58 -1.58 12.52 -9.17
N SER A 59 -1.63 13.79 -8.77
CA SER A 59 -2.73 14.44 -8.05
C SER A 59 -3.18 15.70 -8.80
N ASP A 60 -4.26 16.34 -8.33
CA ASP A 60 -4.72 17.63 -8.87
C ASP A 60 -3.63 18.73 -8.84
N ASP A 61 -2.71 18.67 -7.87
CA ASP A 61 -1.59 19.61 -7.75
C ASP A 61 -0.40 19.30 -8.70
N GLY A 62 -0.52 18.23 -9.50
CA GLY A 62 0.52 17.78 -10.42
C GLY A 62 1.11 16.42 -10.06
N ARG A 63 2.26 16.11 -10.67
CA ARG A 63 3.00 14.85 -10.50
C ARG A 63 4.18 15.06 -9.55
N VAL A 64 4.23 14.28 -8.49
CA VAL A 64 5.34 14.31 -7.51
C VAL A 64 6.08 12.98 -7.55
N PRO A 65 7.42 12.96 -7.61
CA PRO A 65 8.19 11.72 -7.57
C PRO A 65 7.85 10.95 -6.29
N PHE A 66 7.66 9.65 -6.45
CA PHE A 66 7.26 8.70 -5.41
C PHE A 66 8.42 7.74 -5.20
N SER A 67 9.13 7.93 -4.09
CA SER A 67 10.40 7.24 -3.85
C SER A 67 10.20 5.77 -3.43
N GLU A 68 11.22 4.93 -3.61
CA GLU A 68 11.17 3.50 -3.25
C GLU A 68 10.79 3.28 -1.77
N ASN A 69 11.27 4.14 -0.86
CA ASN A 69 10.88 4.11 0.56
C ASN A 69 9.38 4.32 0.77
N GLU A 70 8.74 5.12 -0.09
CA GLU A 70 7.31 5.36 -0.05
C GLU A 70 6.55 4.17 -0.62
N VAL A 71 7.09 3.53 -1.66
CA VAL A 71 6.57 2.27 -2.23
C VAL A 71 6.58 1.15 -1.21
N ASP A 72 7.68 0.96 -0.49
CA ASP A 72 7.79 -0.06 0.57
C ASP A 72 6.82 0.19 1.74
N SER A 73 6.39 1.44 1.92
CA SER A 73 5.42 1.83 2.94
C SER A 73 3.96 1.70 2.48
N LEU A 74 3.70 1.35 1.21
CA LEU A 74 2.35 1.17 0.69
C LEU A 74 1.72 -0.11 1.23
N LYS A 75 0.45 0.01 1.61
CA LYS A 75 -0.38 -1.09 2.07
C LYS A 75 -1.62 -1.18 1.22
N LEU A 76 -2.06 -2.40 0.91
CA LEU A 76 -3.34 -2.62 0.25
C LEU A 76 -4.49 -2.23 1.18
N VAL A 77 -5.44 -1.48 0.64
CA VAL A 77 -6.71 -1.25 1.32
C VAL A 77 -7.48 -2.56 1.30
N ALA A 78 -7.42 -3.29 2.40
CA ALA A 78 -8.19 -4.51 2.59
C ALA A 78 -9.68 -4.18 2.86
N ALA A 79 -10.57 -5.13 2.59
CA ALA A 79 -12.01 -4.95 2.77
C ALA A 79 -12.42 -4.72 4.25
N ASP A 80 -11.57 -5.13 5.19
CA ASP A 80 -11.73 -4.90 6.63
C ASP A 80 -11.04 -3.62 7.13
N ASN A 81 -10.46 -2.83 6.22
CA ASN A 81 -9.76 -1.61 6.60
C ASN A 81 -10.74 -0.60 7.21
N ARG A 82 -10.53 -0.28 8.48
CA ARG A 82 -11.44 0.56 9.28
C ARG A 82 -11.15 2.05 9.15
N ILE A 83 -10.31 2.45 8.20
CA ILE A 83 -9.94 3.84 7.97
C ILE A 83 -10.88 4.41 6.89
N PRO A 84 -11.85 5.27 7.26
CA PRO A 84 -12.83 5.80 6.30
C PRO A 84 -12.18 6.53 5.13
N GLU A 85 -11.06 7.20 5.37
CA GLU A 85 -10.30 7.98 4.40
C GLU A 85 -9.66 7.11 3.30
N CYS A 86 -9.57 5.79 3.51
CA CYS A 86 -9.09 4.83 2.51
C CYS A 86 -10.18 4.37 1.53
N GLN A 87 -11.45 4.70 1.78
CA GLN A 87 -12.56 4.18 1.00
C GLN A 87 -12.48 4.68 -0.46
N GLY A 88 -12.46 3.75 -1.42
CA GLY A 88 -12.32 4.06 -2.85
C GLY A 88 -10.88 4.07 -3.37
N PHE A 89 -9.88 3.93 -2.50
CA PHE A 89 -8.48 3.78 -2.87
C PHE A 89 -8.07 2.31 -2.86
N ARG A 90 -7.12 1.94 -3.71
CA ARG A 90 -6.58 0.57 -3.75
C ARG A 90 -5.44 0.40 -2.75
N LEU A 91 -4.67 1.47 -2.56
CA LEU A 91 -3.47 1.50 -1.73
C LEU A 91 -3.55 2.67 -0.76
N PHE A 92 -2.96 2.49 0.41
CA PHE A 92 -2.80 3.55 1.40
C PHE A 92 -1.42 3.52 2.04
N ARG A 93 -0.94 4.68 2.46
CA ARG A 93 0.27 4.83 3.26
C ARG A 93 -0.03 5.71 4.46
N ILE A 94 0.65 5.45 5.58
CA ILE A 94 0.59 6.30 6.77
C ILE A 94 1.94 6.97 6.95
N GLU A 95 1.97 8.30 6.85
CA GLU A 95 3.12 9.11 7.27
C GLU A 95 3.12 9.24 8.79
N SER A 96 4.29 8.97 9.38
CA SER A 96 4.59 9.26 10.78
C SER A 96 5.47 10.50 10.84
N ILE A 97 5.10 11.47 11.68
CA ILE A 97 5.90 12.66 11.99
C ILE A 97 7.12 12.27 12.81
#